data_AF-A0A519UDX9-F1
#
_entry.id   AF-A0A519UDX9-F1
#
_cell.length_a   1.000
_cell.length_b   1.000
_cell.length_c   1.000
_cell.angle_alpha   90.00
_cell.angle_beta   90.00
_cell.angle_gamma   90.00
#
_symmetry.space_group_name_H-M   'P 1'
#
loop_
_entity.id
_entity.type
_entity.pdbx_description
1 polymer ?
#
loop_
_entity_poly.entity_id
_entity_poly.type
_entity_poly.pdbx_seq_one_letter_code
_entity_poly.pdbx_strand_id
1 'polypeptide(L)'
;MMLVGHHYAQQSGITKNVRSVLQQIDTLTIRKDITYLADDKLLGRLPGTPGYKMAVDYVVERFKEIGLTPAGDSGTFIQTLLIRKATVDNKSVIAVLQDKTGNTDTLVP
;
A
#
# COMPACT_ATOMS: atom_id res chain seq x y z
N MET A 1 47.85 29.56 -4.97
CA MET A 1 46.54 29.19 -4.40
C MET A 1 45.48 29.40 -5.46
N MET A 2 45.12 28.35 -6.21
CA MET A 2 43.87 28.25 -6.97
C MET A 2 43.57 26.77 -7.14
N LEU A 3 42.44 26.35 -6.58
CA LEU A 3 41.98 24.99 -6.38
C LEU A 3 41.51 24.40 -7.73
N VAL A 4 42.16 23.36 -8.24
CA VAL A 4 41.64 22.62 -9.40
C VAL A 4 40.41 21.83 -8.94
N GLY A 5 39.23 22.31 -9.33
CA GLY A 5 37.96 21.63 -9.13
C GLY A 5 37.97 20.30 -9.85
N HIS A 6 38.14 19.21 -9.10
CA HIS A 6 37.90 17.86 -9.60
C HIS A 6 36.39 17.67 -9.70
N HIS A 7 35.82 18.04 -10.85
CA HIS A 7 34.47 17.64 -11.20
C HIS A 7 34.48 16.14 -11.48
N TYR A 8 34.21 15.35 -10.45
CA TYR A 8 33.84 13.94 -10.60
C TYR A 8 32.44 13.88 -11.24
N ALA A 9 32.37 13.98 -12.56
CA ALA A 9 31.20 13.56 -13.30
C ALA A 9 31.14 12.03 -13.21
N GLN A 10 30.38 11.52 -12.23
CA GLN A 10 30.15 10.08 -12.12
C GLN A 10 29.20 9.67 -13.24
N GLN A 11 29.74 9.32 -14.40
CA GLN A 11 29.04 8.47 -15.36
C GLN A 11 28.87 7.10 -14.70
N SER A 12 27.82 6.95 -13.91
CA SER A 12 27.38 5.65 -13.39
C SER A 12 26.86 4.81 -14.55
N GLY A 13 27.79 4.21 -15.30
CA GLY A 13 27.47 3.18 -16.27
C GLY A 13 26.82 2.02 -15.53
N ILE A 14 25.62 1.63 -15.98
CA ILE A 14 24.88 0.50 -15.41
C ILE A 14 25.80 -0.72 -15.42
N THR A 15 26.05 -1.30 -14.25
CA THR A 15 26.92 -2.48 -14.11
C THR A 15 26.30 -3.69 -14.81
N LYS A 16 27.13 -4.63 -15.28
CA LYS A 16 26.68 -5.85 -15.98
C LYS A 16 25.59 -6.60 -15.20
N ASN A 17 25.70 -6.64 -13.87
CA ASN A 17 24.72 -7.28 -13.00
C ASN A 17 23.37 -6.57 -13.04
N VAL A 18 23.36 -5.24 -12.96
CA VAL A 18 22.09 -4.47 -13.04
C VAL A 18 21.45 -4.65 -14.42
N ARG A 19 22.23 -4.65 -15.50
CA ARG A 19 21.70 -4.91 -16.86
C ARG A 19 21.08 -6.31 -16.98
N SER A 20 21.71 -7.33 -16.40
CA SER A 20 21.17 -8.70 -16.36
C SER A 20 19.84 -8.78 -15.60
N VAL A 21 19.73 -8.09 -14.47
CA VAL A 21 18.47 -8.03 -13.70
C VAL A 21 17.37 -7.30 -14.48
N LEU A 22 17.69 -6.20 -15.17
CA LEU A 22 16.71 -5.48 -16.00
C LEU A 22 16.12 -6.37 -17.10
N GLN A 23 16.89 -7.32 -17.63
CA GLN A 23 16.41 -8.28 -18.64
C GLN A 23 15.46 -9.33 -18.06
N GLN A 24 15.47 -9.55 -16.74
CA GLN A 24 14.56 -10.50 -16.07
C GLN A 24 13.20 -9.89 -15.73
N ILE A 25 13.04 -8.58 -15.91
CA ILE A 25 11.77 -7.89 -15.64
C ILE A 25 10.77 -8.26 -16.74
N ASP A 26 9.77 -9.07 -16.37
CA ASP A 26 8.67 -9.43 -17.26
C ASP A 26 7.43 -8.56 -16.99
N THR A 27 7.08 -7.75 -17.99
CA THR A 27 5.89 -6.88 -17.95
C THR A 27 4.58 -7.67 -17.97
N LEU A 28 4.54 -8.88 -18.53
CA LEU A 28 3.35 -9.72 -18.53
C LEU A 28 3.04 -10.24 -17.12
N THR A 29 4.07 -10.69 -16.41
CA THR A 29 3.97 -11.08 -15.00
C THR A 29 3.47 -9.92 -14.14
N ILE A 30 4.05 -8.72 -14.27
CA ILE A 30 3.61 -7.54 -13.53
C ILE A 30 2.13 -7.22 -13.83
N ARG A 31 1.74 -7.27 -15.10
CA ARG A 31 0.35 -7.05 -15.51
C ARG A 31 -0.58 -8.09 -14.90
N LYS A 32 -0.21 -9.38 -14.90
CA LYS A 32 -0.99 -10.46 -14.29
C LYS A 32 -1.27 -10.18 -12.80
N ASP A 33 -0.22 -9.82 -12.06
CA ASP A 33 -0.31 -9.55 -10.62
C ASP A 33 -1.22 -8.33 -10.33
N ILE A 34 -1.06 -7.25 -11.11
CA ILE A 34 -1.93 -6.06 -11.01
C ILE A 34 -3.39 -6.41 -11.33
N THR A 35 -3.63 -7.11 -12.45
CA THR A 35 -4.98 -7.48 -12.88
C THR A 35 -5.68 -8.31 -11.83
N TYR A 36 -5.00 -9.30 -11.22
CA TYR A 36 -5.60 -10.12 -10.18
C TYR A 36 -5.93 -9.31 -8.92
N LEU A 37 -5.00 -8.49 -8.44
CA LEU A 37 -5.16 -7.73 -7.19
C LEU A 37 -6.15 -6.55 -7.30
N ALA A 38 -6.49 -6.16 -8.54
CA ALA A 38 -7.48 -5.14 -8.85
C ALA A 38 -8.83 -5.73 -9.30
N ASP A 39 -8.97 -7.05 -9.35
CA ASP A 39 -10.16 -7.74 -9.83
C ASP A 39 -11.35 -7.56 -8.85
N ASP A 40 -12.53 -7.30 -9.40
CA ASP A 40 -13.78 -7.14 -8.65
C ASP A 40 -14.12 -8.35 -7.78
N LYS A 41 -13.64 -9.56 -8.12
CA LYS A 41 -13.85 -10.76 -7.31
C LYS A 41 -13.26 -10.64 -5.90
N LEU A 42 -12.28 -9.76 -5.69
CA LEU A 42 -11.76 -9.48 -4.36
C LEU A 42 -12.76 -8.63 -3.56
N LEU A 43 -13.74 -7.96 -4.17
CA LEU A 43 -14.74 -7.12 -3.47
C LEU A 43 -14.11 -6.01 -2.60
N GLY A 44 -12.86 -5.64 -2.91
CA GLY A 44 -12.03 -4.76 -2.09
C GLY A 44 -11.06 -5.49 -1.16
N ARG A 45 -10.16 -4.73 -0.53
CA ARG A 45 -9.09 -5.28 0.33
C ARG A 45 -9.04 -4.59 1.69
N LEU A 46 -10.21 -4.27 2.24
CA LEU A 46 -10.29 -3.75 3.59
C LEU A 46 -9.84 -4.83 4.60
N PRO A 47 -8.96 -4.54 5.57
CA PRO A 47 -8.53 -5.52 6.55
C PRO A 47 -9.72 -6.23 7.24
N GLY A 48 -9.62 -7.55 7.38
CA GLY A 48 -10.68 -8.38 7.99
C GLY A 48 -11.83 -8.77 7.06
N THR A 49 -11.81 -8.36 5.79
CA THR A 49 -12.79 -8.81 4.79
C THR A 49 -12.34 -10.09 4.06
N PRO A 50 -13.28 -10.87 3.46
CA PRO A 50 -12.93 -12.04 2.66
C PRO A 50 -11.97 -11.71 1.50
N GLY A 51 -12.21 -10.58 0.84
CA GLY A 51 -11.37 -10.04 -0.23
C GLY A 51 -9.92 -9.83 0.15
N TYR A 52 -9.70 -9.28 1.35
CA TYR A 52 -8.37 -9.11 1.92
C TYR A 52 -7.66 -10.45 2.10
N LYS A 53 -8.36 -11.48 2.61
CA LYS A 53 -7.79 -12.82 2.77
C LYS A 53 -7.35 -13.43 1.44
N MET A 54 -8.18 -13.30 0.40
CA MET A 54 -7.84 -13.77 -0.96
C MET A 54 -6.61 -13.06 -1.53
N ALA A 55 -6.47 -11.76 -1.29
CA ALA A 55 -5.31 -10.99 -1.71
C ALA A 55 -4.03 -11.42 -0.96
N VAL A 56 -4.13 -11.63 0.35
CA VAL A 56 -3.01 -12.13 1.17
C VAL A 56 -2.55 -13.49 0.64
N ASP A 57 -3.47 -14.42 0.42
CA ASP A 57 -3.14 -15.77 -0.07
C ASP A 57 -2.43 -15.72 -1.43
N TYR A 58 -2.89 -14.85 -2.35
CA TYR A 58 -2.25 -14.65 -3.64
C TYR A 58 -0.81 -14.15 -3.51
N VAL A 59 -0.57 -13.13 -2.69
CA VAL A 59 0.77 -12.57 -2.50
C VAL A 59 1.70 -13.56 -1.81
N VAL A 60 1.21 -14.29 -0.82
CA VAL A 60 1.97 -15.35 -0.14
C VAL A 60 2.40 -16.42 -1.13
N GLU A 61 1.50 -16.86 -2.02
CA GLU A 61 1.85 -17.85 -3.04
C GLU A 61 2.84 -17.28 -4.05
N ARG A 62 2.64 -16.04 -4.51
CA ARG A 62 3.59 -15.37 -5.40
C ARG A 62 4.99 -15.28 -4.80
N PHE A 63 5.10 -14.99 -3.50
CA PHE A 63 6.38 -14.94 -2.80
C PHE A 63 7.07 -16.31 -2.73
N LYS A 64 6.32 -17.39 -2.52
CA LYS A 64 6.87 -18.74 -2.59
C LYS A 64 7.34 -19.10 -3.99
N GLU A 65 6.55 -18.78 -5.02
CA GLU A 65 6.87 -19.07 -6.43
C GLU A 65 8.20 -18.43 -6.86
N ILE A 66 8.47 -17.21 -6.40
CA ILE A 66 9.73 -16.50 -6.71
C ILE A 66 10.89 -16.86 -5.77
N GLY A 67 10.67 -17.79 -4.82
CA GLY A 67 11.70 -18.28 -3.91
C GLY A 67 12.08 -17.30 -2.80
N LEU A 68 11.16 -16.41 -2.39
CA LEU A 68 11.42 -15.45 -1.34
C LEU A 68 11.47 -16.13 0.03
N THR A 69 12.43 -15.72 0.87
CA THR A 69 12.50 -16.19 2.25
C THR A 69 11.40 -15.51 3.09
N PRO A 70 10.65 -16.26 3.91
CA PRO A 70 9.64 -15.68 4.79
C PRO A 70 10.26 -14.77 5.86
N ALA A 71 9.60 -13.65 6.13
CA ALA A 71 10.06 -12.61 7.08
C ALA A 71 8.92 -12.04 7.96
N GLY A 72 7.76 -12.69 7.97
CA GLY A 72 6.64 -12.39 8.84
C GLY A 72 6.73 -13.12 10.18
N ASP A 73 5.63 -13.09 10.92
CA ASP A 73 5.51 -13.67 12.25
C ASP A 73 5.84 -15.17 12.20
N SER A 74 6.64 -15.63 13.15
CA SER A 74 7.01 -17.05 13.32
C SER A 74 7.55 -17.73 12.04
N GLY A 75 8.25 -16.98 11.19
CA GLY A 75 8.82 -17.52 9.94
C GLY A 75 7.78 -17.74 8.83
N THR A 76 6.65 -17.02 8.89
CA THR A 76 5.66 -17.00 7.82
C THR A 76 5.88 -15.81 6.87
N PHE A 77 5.00 -15.62 5.89
CA PHE A 77 4.96 -14.41 5.06
C PHE A 77 3.98 -13.35 5.60
N ILE A 78 3.35 -13.59 6.75
CA ILE A 78 2.23 -12.80 7.25
C ILE A 78 2.64 -12.07 8.53
N GLN A 79 2.24 -10.81 8.66
CA GLN A 79 2.39 -10.03 9.89
C GLN A 79 1.02 -9.69 10.48
N THR A 80 0.86 -9.95 11.76
CA THR A 80 -0.35 -9.67 12.53
C THR A 80 -0.32 -8.24 13.06
N LEU A 81 -1.31 -7.43 12.71
CA LEU A 81 -1.41 -6.04 13.14
C LEU A 81 -2.72 -5.81 13.93
N LEU A 82 -2.63 -5.03 15.01
CA LEU A 82 -3.80 -4.56 15.74
C LEU A 82 -4.39 -3.34 15.01
N ILE A 83 -5.46 -3.55 14.25
CA ILE A 83 -6.16 -2.47 13.54
C ILE A 83 -7.27 -1.90 14.45
N ARG A 84 -7.32 -0.58 14.59
CA ARG A 84 -8.44 0.12 15.25
C ARG A 84 -9.36 0.71 14.18
N LYS A 85 -10.66 0.53 14.35
CA LYS A 85 -11.69 1.15 13.53
C LYS A 85 -12.44 2.17 14.36
N ALA A 86 -12.51 3.42 13.88
CA ALA A 86 -13.40 4.43 14.42
C ALA A 86 -14.59 4.58 13.48
N THR A 87 -15.80 4.62 14.05
CA THR A 87 -17.03 4.93 13.34
C THR A 87 -17.71 6.07 14.04
N VAL A 88 -18.23 7.03 13.28
CA VAL A 88 -19.07 8.10 13.83
C VAL A 88 -20.45 7.52 14.08
N ASP A 89 -20.97 7.72 15.29
CA ASP A 89 -22.39 7.50 15.55
C ASP A 89 -23.17 8.75 15.14
N ASN A 90 -23.80 8.69 13.97
CA ASN A 90 -24.52 9.82 13.41
C ASN A 90 -25.72 10.25 14.27
N LYS A 91 -26.22 9.41 15.18
CA LYS A 91 -27.30 9.79 16.12
C LYS A 91 -26.85 10.84 17.13
N SER A 92 -25.54 10.96 17.35
CA SER A 92 -24.95 11.90 18.29
C SER A 92 -24.47 13.20 17.61
N VAL A 93 -24.68 13.32 16.29
CA VAL A 93 -24.25 14.51 15.54
C VAL A 93 -25.32 15.58 15.71
N ILE A 94 -24.93 16.73 16.26
CA ILE A 94 -25.80 17.88 16.44
C ILE A 94 -25.20 19.01 15.61
N ALA A 95 -25.96 19.57 14.67
CA ALA A 95 -25.55 20.78 13.99
C ALA A 95 -26.32 21.97 14.57
N VAL A 96 -25.61 23.01 15.01
CA VAL A 96 -26.23 24.22 15.58
C VAL A 96 -25.93 25.39 14.65
N LEU A 97 -26.99 26.05 14.17
CA LEU A 97 -26.90 27.31 13.43
C LEU A 97 -27.01 28.46 14.43
N GLN A 98 -26.04 29.38 14.43
CA GLN A 98 -26.10 30.58 15.26
C GLN A 98 -26.07 31.84 14.39
N ASP A 99 -27.00 32.77 14.61
CA ASP A 99 -27.03 34.06 13.93
C ASP A 99 -26.18 35.13 14.64
N LYS A 100 -26.00 36.29 13.99
CA LYS A 100 -25.20 37.42 14.52
C LYS A 100 -25.82 38.08 15.76
N THR A 101 -27.08 37.80 16.05
CA THR A 101 -27.81 38.30 17.23
C THR A 101 -27.80 37.30 18.39
N GLY A 102 -27.24 36.10 18.19
CA GLY A 102 -27.07 35.07 19.20
C GLY A 102 -28.16 34.00 19.23
N ASN A 103 -29.13 34.01 18.32
CA ASN A 103 -30.15 32.97 18.27
C ASN A 103 -29.55 31.66 17.76
N THR A 104 -29.97 30.53 18.33
CA THR A 104 -29.48 29.19 17.97
C THR A 104 -30.62 28.29 17.50
N ASP A 105 -30.43 27.59 16.37
CA ASP A 105 -31.30 26.52 15.91
C ASP A 105 -30.52 25.20 15.85
N THR A 106 -31.14 24.11 16.30
CA THR A 106 -30.49 22.80 16.44
C THR A 106 -31.06 21.83 15.41
N LEU A 107 -30.23 21.49 14.43
CA LEU A 107 -30.52 20.46 13.44
C LEU A 107 -30.12 19.10 14.02
N VAL A 108 -31.14 18.32 14.36
CA VAL A 108 -31.02 16.91 14.73
C VAL A 108 -31.12 16.07 13.43
N PRO A 109 -30.35 14.97 13.29
CA PRO A 109 -30.39 14.10 12.11
C PRO A 109 -31.77 13.52 11.79
#